data_AF-A0A3P6SDP2-F1
#
_entry.id   AF-A0A3P6SDP2-F1
#
_cell.length_a   1.000
_cell.length_b   1.000
_cell.length_c   1.000
_cell.angle_alpha   90.00
_cell.angle_beta   90.00
_cell.angle_gamma   90.00
#
_symmetry.space_group_name_H-M   'P 1'
#
loop_
_entity.id
_entity.type
_entity.pdbx_description
1 polymer ?
#
loop_
_entity_poly.entity_id
_entity_poly.type
_entity_poly.pdbx_seq_one_letter_code
_entity_poly.pdbx_strand_id
1 'polypeptide(L)'
;MWSLGCVIAELFLGWPLYPGSSEYDQIRFIVQTQGLPPTEMLEKAAKLHRFFKEMKADMSGPVQPTYYRMKTVEEYEASGVHVKSKETRKYIFSFLDDISRVSRTLNFLK
;
A
#
# COMPACT_ATOMS: atom_id res chain seq x y z
N MET A 1 -10.76 -13.85 -1.25
CA MET A 1 -11.06 -13.61 0.17
C MET A 1 -9.96 -12.75 0.80
N TRP A 2 -10.07 -11.42 0.76
CA TRP A 2 -9.02 -10.49 1.23
C TRP A 2 -9.12 -10.18 2.73
N SER A 3 -10.30 -9.76 3.18
CA SER A 3 -10.52 -9.28 4.55
C SER A 3 -10.21 -10.33 5.61
N LEU A 4 -10.47 -11.61 5.34
CA LEU A 4 -10.14 -12.70 6.25
C LEU A 4 -8.63 -12.78 6.53
N GLY A 5 -7.78 -12.58 5.50
CA GLY A 5 -6.33 -12.56 5.66
C GLY A 5 -5.86 -11.41 6.55
N CYS A 6 -6.44 -10.22 6.37
CA CYS A 6 -6.16 -9.07 7.24
C CYS A 6 -6.58 -9.33 8.69
N VAL A 7 -7.76 -9.94 8.92
CA VAL A 7 -8.24 -10.27 10.27
C VAL A 7 -7.31 -11.27 10.95
N ILE A 8 -6.91 -12.34 10.25
CA ILE A 8 -5.97 -13.34 10.80
C ILE A 8 -4.60 -12.69 11.09
N ALA A 9 -4.09 -11.85 10.19
CA ALA A 9 -2.85 -11.12 10.42
C ALA A 9 -2.95 -10.15 11.60
N GLU A 10 -4.08 -9.46 11.77
CA GLU A 10 -4.34 -8.58 12.91
C GLU A 10 -4.36 -9.35 14.23
N LEU A 11 -5.03 -10.50 14.27
CA LEU A 11 -4.96 -11.43 15.41
C LEU A 11 -3.53 -11.91 15.65
N PHE A 12 -2.73 -12.08 14.59
CA PHE A 12 -1.32 -12.46 14.69
C PHE A 12 -0.44 -11.32 15.26
N LEU A 13 -0.68 -10.08 14.86
CA LEU A 13 0.16 -8.93 15.18
C LEU A 13 -0.28 -8.20 16.45
N GLY A 14 -1.53 -8.37 16.88
CA GLY A 14 -2.16 -7.54 17.92
C GLY A 14 -2.37 -6.08 17.47
N TRP A 15 -2.28 -5.81 16.17
CA TRP A 15 -2.49 -4.51 15.52
C TRP A 15 -2.90 -4.75 14.06
N PRO A 16 -3.78 -3.92 13.47
CA PRO A 16 -4.20 -4.13 12.09
C PRO A 16 -3.01 -4.13 11.11
N LEU A 17 -3.01 -5.08 10.17
CA LEU A 17 -1.92 -5.21 9.17
C LEU A 17 -1.82 -3.95 8.29
N TYR A 18 -2.95 -3.41 7.86
CA TYR A 18 -3.04 -2.21 7.04
C TYR A 18 -4.06 -1.21 7.64
N PRO A 19 -3.66 -0.41 8.65
CA PRO A 19 -4.54 0.52 9.37
C PRO A 19 -4.71 1.86 8.63
N GLY A 20 -5.12 1.86 7.36
CA GLY A 20 -5.25 3.08 6.56
C GLY A 20 -6.28 4.07 7.14
N SER A 21 -5.89 5.33 7.35
CA SER A 21 -6.81 6.41 7.78
C SER A 21 -7.58 7.04 6.60
N SER A 22 -7.16 6.73 5.38
CA SER A 22 -7.75 7.18 4.11
C SER A 22 -7.65 6.06 3.07
N GLU A 23 -8.41 6.15 1.97
CA GLU A 23 -8.27 5.20 0.85
C GLU A 23 -6.83 5.19 0.31
N TYR A 24 -6.16 6.36 0.28
CA TYR A 24 -4.79 6.48 -0.16
C TYR A 24 -3.81 5.76 0.77
N ASP A 25 -3.93 5.96 2.09
CA ASP A 25 -3.10 5.26 3.06
C ASP A 25 -3.28 3.75 2.97
N GLN A 26 -4.53 3.29 2.82
CA GLN A 26 -4.84 1.88 2.69
C GLN A 26 -4.09 1.26 1.49
N ILE A 27 -4.21 1.87 0.31
CA ILE A 27 -3.55 1.40 -0.91
C ILE A 27 -2.03 1.52 -0.80
N ARG A 28 -1.51 2.64 -0.27
CA ARG A 28 -0.08 2.88 -0.08
C ARG A 28 0.55 1.81 0.82
N PHE A 29 -0.10 1.45 1.93
CA PHE A 29 0.39 0.43 2.85
C PHE A 29 0.44 -0.95 2.18
N ILE A 30 -0.60 -1.31 1.43
CA ILE A 30 -0.64 -2.57 0.66
C ILE A 30 0.50 -2.60 -0.35
N VAL A 31 0.66 -1.54 -1.15
CA VAL A 31 1.69 -1.45 -2.19
C VAL A 31 3.10 -1.53 -1.62
N GLN A 32 3.35 -0.90 -0.47
CA GLN A 32 4.66 -0.93 0.18
C GLN A 32 5.05 -2.33 0.68
N THR A 33 4.07 -3.17 1.03
CA THR A 33 4.32 -4.52 1.56
C THR A 33 4.19 -5.62 0.50
N GLN A 34 3.40 -5.42 -0.56
CA GLN A 34 3.11 -6.47 -1.54
C GLN A 34 3.50 -6.09 -2.97
N GLY A 35 4.02 -4.89 -3.19
CA GLY A 35 4.31 -4.36 -4.52
C GLY A 35 3.08 -3.78 -5.22
N LEU A 36 3.29 -3.29 -6.45
CA LEU A 36 2.22 -2.73 -7.27
C LEU A 36 1.24 -3.81 -7.75
N PRO A 37 -0.07 -3.51 -7.84
CA PRO A 37 -0.99 -4.38 -8.55
C PRO A 37 -0.54 -4.58 -10.01
N PRO A 38 -0.92 -5.70 -10.65
CA PRO A 38 -0.63 -5.93 -12.07
C PRO A 38 -1.15 -4.79 -12.95
N THR A 39 -0.42 -4.45 -14.01
CA THR A 39 -0.76 -3.34 -14.92
C THR A 39 -2.18 -3.45 -15.47
N GLU A 40 -2.61 -4.65 -15.88
CA GLU A 40 -3.96 -4.89 -16.40
C GLU A 40 -5.08 -4.55 -15.38
N MET A 41 -4.80 -4.71 -14.08
CA MET A 41 -5.72 -4.33 -13.02
C MET A 41 -5.75 -2.81 -12.86
N LEU A 42 -4.59 -2.16 -12.93
CA LEU A 42 -4.47 -0.71 -12.83
C LEU A 42 -5.19 -0.02 -14.00
N GLU A 43 -5.03 -0.50 -15.23
CA GLU A 43 -5.68 0.04 -16.43
C GLU A 43 -7.21 -0.04 -16.36
N LYS A 44 -7.76 -1.02 -15.64
CA LYS A 44 -9.21 -1.20 -15.43
C LYS A 44 -9.73 -0.51 -14.16
N ALA A 45 -8.85 0.09 -13.35
CA ALA A 45 -9.23 0.64 -12.05
C ALA A 45 -9.92 2.01 -12.18
N ALA A 46 -11.20 2.08 -11.83
CA ALA A 46 -12.01 3.30 -11.90
C ALA A 46 -11.42 4.48 -11.08
N LYS A 47 -10.68 4.20 -10.00
CA LYS A 47 -10.06 5.21 -9.13
C LYS A 47 -8.54 5.33 -9.32
N LEU A 48 -7.97 4.81 -10.43
CA LEU A 48 -6.51 4.78 -10.67
C LEU A 48 -5.82 6.11 -10.40
N HIS A 49 -6.30 7.18 -11.04
CA HIS A 49 -5.73 8.53 -11.00
C HIS A 49 -5.72 9.15 -9.59
N ARG A 50 -6.50 8.62 -8.64
CA ARG A 50 -6.48 9.09 -7.25
C ARG A 50 -5.20 8.67 -6.53
N PHE A 51 -4.67 7.50 -6.84
CA PHE A 51 -3.60 6.86 -6.06
C PHE A 51 -2.31 6.68 -6.85
N PHE A 52 -2.39 6.53 -8.17
CA PHE A 52 -1.26 6.24 -9.04
C PHE A 52 -1.04 7.37 -10.06
N LYS A 53 0.19 7.46 -10.55
CA LYS A 53 0.64 8.34 -11.62
C LYS A 53 1.12 7.49 -12.78
N GLU A 54 0.65 7.81 -13.98
CA GLU A 54 1.15 7.25 -15.22
C GLU A 54 2.50 7.91 -15.57
N MET A 55 3.48 7.09 -15.88
CA MET A 55 4.83 7.49 -16.22
C MET A 55 5.17 6.91 -17.60
N LYS A 56 5.97 7.64 -18.37
CA LYS A 56 6.54 7.17 -19.63
C LYS A 56 7.99 6.84 -19.40
N ALA A 57 8.45 5.68 -19.87
CA ALA A 57 9.87 5.37 -19.81
C ALA A 57 10.66 6.31 -20.72
N ASP A 58 11.74 6.87 -20.19
CA ASP A 58 12.67 7.70 -20.95
C ASP A 58 13.54 6.81 -21.84
N MET A 59 12.93 6.37 -22.94
CA MET A 59 13.58 5.58 -23.98
C MET A 59 13.49 6.37 -25.29
N SER A 60 14.63 6.61 -25.92
CA SER A 60 14.77 7.29 -27.22
C SER A 60 14.32 6.44 -28.41
N GLY A 61 13.33 5.56 -28.19
CA GLY A 61 12.68 4.74 -29.21
C GLY A 61 11.34 5.32 -29.65
N PRO A 62 10.80 4.89 -30.80
CA PRO A 62 9.53 5.38 -31.33
C PRO A 62 8.31 5.00 -30.47
N VAL A 63 8.44 4.00 -29.59
CA VAL A 63 7.41 3.59 -28.63
C VAL A 63 7.98 3.70 -27.22
N GLN A 64 7.43 4.61 -26.42
CA GLN A 64 7.77 4.74 -25.00
C GLN A 64 6.79 3.89 -24.19
N PRO A 65 7.25 2.84 -23.49
CA PRO A 65 6.37 2.04 -22.66
C PRO A 65 5.85 2.86 -21.48
N THR A 66 4.55 2.75 -21.23
CA THR A 66 3.88 3.32 -20.06
C THR A 66 4.07 2.40 -18.86
N TYR A 67 4.30 2.98 -17.69
CA TYR A 67 4.24 2.27 -16.41
C TYR A 67 3.56 3.12 -15.35
N TYR A 68 3.09 2.47 -14.29
CA TYR A 68 2.42 3.17 -13.18
C TYR A 68 3.33 3.23 -11.95
N ARG A 69 3.24 4.33 -11.22
CA ARG A 69 3.87 4.50 -9.91
C ARG A 69 2.84 4.97 -8.90
N MET A 70 2.92 4.49 -7.66
CA MET A 70 2.15 5.07 -6.56
C MET A 70 2.54 6.55 -6.39
N LYS A 71 1.56 7.44 -6.24
CA LYS A 71 1.82 8.86 -5.90
C LYS A 71 2.59 8.96 -4.59
N THR A 72 3.43 9.98 -4.46
CA THR A 72 4.01 10.32 -3.15
C THR A 72 2.96 10.97 -2.24
N VAL A 73 3.27 11.06 -0.94
CA VAL A 73 2.39 11.74 0.02
C VAL A 73 2.18 13.19 -0.38
N GLU A 74 3.24 13.85 -0.82
CA GLU A 74 3.23 15.24 -1.26
C GLU A 74 2.38 15.41 -2.52
N GLU A 75 2.51 14.51 -3.52
CA GLU A 75 1.67 14.53 -4.73
C GLU A 75 0.19 14.28 -4.41
N TYR A 76 -0.11 13.43 -3.43
CA TYR A 76 -1.48 13.17 -2.98
C TYR A 76 -2.08 14.38 -2.25
N GLU A 77 -1.35 14.95 -1.28
CA GLU A 77 -1.81 16.11 -0.52
C GLU A 77 -1.95 17.37 -1.39
N ALA A 78 -1.10 17.52 -2.42
CA ALA A 78 -1.21 18.59 -3.40
C ALA A 78 -2.42 18.47 -4.32
N SER A 79 -3.08 17.31 -4.40
CA SER A 79 -4.25 17.09 -5.29
C SER A 79 -5.54 17.75 -4.81
N GLY A 80 -5.51 18.54 -3.73
CA GLY A 80 -6.66 19.28 -3.20
C GLY A 80 -7.56 18.44 -2.28
N VAL A 81 -7.12 17.26 -1.86
CA VAL A 81 -7.84 16.44 -0.88
C VAL A 81 -7.54 16.95 0.52
N HIS A 82 -8.58 17.32 1.29
CA HIS A 82 -8.44 17.84 2.67
C HIS A 82 -8.01 16.80 3.72
N VAL A 83 -7.59 15.60 3.30
CA VAL A 83 -7.17 14.51 4.17
C VAL A 83 -5.67 14.34 4.07
N LYS A 84 -4.96 14.63 5.15
CA LYS A 84 -3.51 14.38 5.25
C LYS A 84 -3.23 12.90 5.45
N SER A 85 -2.19 12.42 4.77
CA SER A 85 -1.68 11.05 4.92
C SER A 85 -1.11 10.87 6.32
N LYS A 86 -1.29 9.68 6.91
CA LYS A 86 -0.74 9.35 8.23
C LYS A 86 0.00 8.03 8.22
N GLU A 87 1.01 7.90 9.08
CA GLU A 87 1.62 6.62 9.37
C GLU A 87 1.03 6.06 10.67
N THR A 88 0.19 5.04 10.53
CA THR A 88 -0.59 4.41 11.61
C THR A 88 -0.19 2.96 11.82
N ARG A 89 0.75 2.43 11.02
CA ARG A 89 1.25 1.08 11.20
C ARG A 89 2.19 1.02 12.39
N LYS A 90 1.92 0.06 13.27
CA LYS A 90 2.87 -0.37 14.29
C LYS A 90 4.03 -1.17 13.68
N TYR A 91 3.76 -1.94 12.62
CA TYR A 91 4.73 -2.77 11.92
C TYR A 91 4.75 -2.42 10.43
N ILE A 92 5.94 -2.12 9.89
CA ILE A 92 6.14 -1.81 8.48
C ILE A 92 6.96 -2.94 7.88
N PHE A 93 6.34 -3.71 6.98
CA PHE A 93 6.96 -4.86 6.32
C PHE A 93 7.26 -4.55 4.85
N SER A 94 8.40 -5.05 4.35
CA SER A 94 8.74 -4.99 2.93
C SER A 94 8.09 -6.12 2.13
N PHE A 95 7.81 -7.24 2.78
CA PHE A 95 7.12 -8.41 2.22
C PHE A 95 6.36 -9.16 3.32
N LEU A 96 5.31 -9.91 2.95
CA LEU A 96 4.46 -10.61 3.92
C LEU A 96 5.22 -11.63 4.77
N ASP A 97 6.29 -12.24 4.23
CA ASP A 97 7.07 -13.24 4.97
C ASP A 97 7.75 -12.66 6.22
N ASP A 98 7.98 -11.34 6.26
CA ASP A 98 8.52 -10.66 7.44
C ASP A 98 7.58 -10.71 8.65
N ILE A 99 6.28 -10.96 8.45
CA ILE A 99 5.31 -11.10 9.55
C ILE A 99 5.75 -12.19 10.53
N SER A 100 6.33 -13.29 10.01
CA SER A 100 6.81 -14.42 10.81
C SER A 100 7.92 -14.05 11.80
N ARG A 101 8.63 -12.94 11.57
CA ARG A 101 9.76 -12.48 12.39
C ARG A 101 9.32 -11.72 13.63
N VAL A 102 8.04 -11.38 13.75
CA VAL A 102 7.49 -10.72 14.92
C VAL A 102 7.46 -11.72 16.09
N SER A 103 8.53 -11.71 16.89
CA SER A 103 8.60 -12.51 18.12
C SER A 103 7.58 -11.99 19.12
N ARG A 104 6.60 -12.82 19.44
CA ARG A 104 5.70 -12.56 20.57
C ARG A 104 6.45 -12.92 21.85
N THR A 105 7.02 -11.93 22.53
CA THR A 105 7.06 -12.01 23.99
C THR A 105 5.60 -12.02 24.42
N LEU A 106 5.04 -13.22 24.63
CA LEU A 106 3.69 -13.44 25.14
C LEU A 106 3.57 -12.81 26.53
N ASN A 107 3.33 -11.50 26.58
CA ASN A 107 2.89 -10.79 27.77
C ASN A 107 1.39 -11.03 28.05
N PHE A 108 0.82 -12.15 27.59
CA PHE A 108 -0.55 -12.57 27.86
C PHE A 108 -0.67 -13.40 29.16
N LEU A 109 0.39 -13.46 29.97
CA LEU A 109 0.40 -14.11 31.29
C LEU A 109 1.16 -13.27 32.33
N LYS A 110 0.74 -12.02 32.54
CA LYS A 110 0.96 -11.30 33.81
C LYS A 110 -0.30 -10.59 34.23
#